data_AF-A0A1T5BQN1-F1
#
_entry.id   AF-A0A1T5BQN1-F1
#
_cell.length_a   1.000
_cell.length_b   1.000
_cell.length_c   1.000
_cell.angle_alpha   90.00
_cell.angle_beta   90.00
_cell.angle_gamma   90.00
#
_symmetry.space_group_name_H-M   'P 1'
#
loop_
_entity.id
_entity.type
_entity.pdbx_description
1 polymer ?
#
loop_
_entity_poly.entity_id
_entity_poly.type
_entity_poly.pdbx_seq_one_letter_code
_entity_poly.pdbx_strand_id
1 'polypeptide(L)'
;MMSLSGKNNLALETLKFPVNYDSRNQTIWDANGMMVCDIRGWGKIQFMRKSEDRQDAIGDLIANLLNKYHRNKNAKIDEELFRMLAS
;
A
#
# COMPACT_ATOMS: atom_id res chain seq x y z
N MET A 1 18.39 -15.48 2.68
CA MET A 1 17.04 -14.97 3.04
C MET A 1 17.07 -13.45 2.87
N MET A 2 16.10 -12.82 2.19
CA MET A 2 16.11 -11.35 2.01
C MET A 2 15.91 -10.60 3.33
N SER A 3 16.63 -9.48 3.50
CA SER A 3 16.44 -8.56 4.63
C SER A 3 15.07 -7.88 4.57
N LEU A 4 14.61 -7.35 5.71
CA LEU A 4 13.34 -6.60 5.76
C LEU A 4 13.34 -5.40 4.81
N SER A 5 14.45 -4.66 4.76
CA SER A 5 14.63 -3.54 3.83
C SER A 5 14.51 -3.99 2.37
N GLY A 6 15.15 -5.12 2.01
CA GLY A 6 15.06 -5.67 0.66
C GLY A 6 13.63 -6.07 0.27
N LYS A 7 12.87 -6.69 1.19
CA LYS A 7 11.46 -7.05 0.96
C LYS A 7 10.59 -5.81 0.76
N ASN A 8 10.81 -4.77 1.55
CA ASN A 8 10.06 -3.52 1.44
C ASN A 8 10.36 -2.81 0.10
N ASN A 9 11.62 -2.77 -0.33
CA ASN A 9 11.97 -2.17 -1.62
C ASN A 9 11.29 -2.90 -2.78
N LEU A 10 11.32 -4.24 -2.79
CA LEU A 10 10.66 -5.04 -3.81
C LEU A 10 9.15 -4.75 -3.88
N ALA A 11 8.48 -4.64 -2.72
CA ALA A 11 7.07 -4.28 -2.66
C ALA A 11 6.80 -2.88 -3.24
N LEU A 12 7.65 -1.90 -2.97
CA LEU A 12 7.48 -0.54 -3.49
C LEU A 12 7.77 -0.44 -5.00
N GLU A 13 8.76 -1.18 -5.49
CA GLU A 13 9.10 -1.24 -6.91
C GLU A 13 7.97 -1.86 -7.76
N THR A 14 7.18 -2.74 -7.15
CA THR A 14 6.00 -3.36 -7.79
C THR A 14 4.85 -2.37 -8.01
N LEU A 15 4.83 -1.25 -7.28
CA LEU A 15 3.69 -0.33 -7.25
C LEU A 15 3.98 0.97 -8.00
N LYS A 16 2.97 1.48 -8.72
CA LYS A 16 2.91 2.89 -9.10
C LYS A 16 1.93 3.64 -8.23
N PHE A 17 2.42 4.67 -7.54
CA PHE A 17 1.64 5.45 -6.59
C PHE A 17 0.92 6.63 -7.28
N PRO A 18 -0.27 7.04 -6.80
CA PRO A 18 -1.01 6.43 -5.69
C PRO A 18 -1.66 5.10 -6.07
N VAL A 19 -1.79 4.22 -5.09
CA VAL A 19 -2.60 2.99 -5.23
C VAL A 19 -4.01 3.24 -4.68
N ASN A 20 -5.02 2.55 -5.23
CA ASN A 20 -6.40 2.66 -4.80
C ASN A 20 -6.99 1.27 -4.54
N TYR A 21 -7.84 1.16 -3.52
CA TYR A 21 -8.64 -0.03 -3.30
C TYR A 21 -9.98 0.09 -4.04
N ASP A 22 -10.35 -0.96 -4.77
CA ASP A 22 -11.67 -1.11 -5.39
C ASP A 22 -12.49 -2.12 -4.60
N SER A 23 -13.47 -1.63 -3.83
CA SER A 23 -14.33 -2.48 -3.00
C SER A 23 -15.30 -3.35 -3.80
N ARG A 24 -15.61 -2.99 -5.06
CA ARG A 24 -16.52 -3.80 -5.88
C ARG A 24 -15.89 -5.13 -6.27
N ASN A 25 -14.60 -5.10 -6.59
CA ASN A 25 -13.83 -6.28 -7.00
C ASN A 25 -12.89 -6.80 -5.90
N GLN A 26 -12.77 -6.06 -4.80
CA GLN A 26 -11.86 -6.31 -3.67
C GLN A 26 -10.39 -6.40 -4.10
N THR A 27 -9.94 -5.42 -4.89
CA THR A 27 -8.62 -5.40 -5.52
C THR A 27 -7.88 -4.10 -5.22
N ILE A 28 -6.54 -4.15 -5.22
CA ILE A 28 -5.69 -2.95 -5.24
C ILE A 28 -5.24 -2.69 -6.68
N TRP A 29 -5.38 -1.44 -7.11
CA TRP A 29 -4.94 -0.93 -8.41
C TRP A 29 -3.89 0.15 -8.23
N ASP A 30 -2.94 0.21 -9.16
CA ASP A 30 -1.90 1.24 -9.18
C ASP A 30 -2.30 2.46 -10.03
N ALA A 31 -1.47 3.50 -10.02
CA ALA A 31 -1.72 4.73 -10.77
C ALA A 31 -1.72 4.56 -12.30
N ASN A 32 -1.16 3.47 -12.80
CA ASN A 32 -1.19 3.14 -14.23
C ASN A 32 -2.48 2.41 -14.63
N GLY A 33 -3.38 2.15 -13.68
CA GLY A 33 -4.59 1.36 -13.93
C GLY A 33 -4.30 -0.13 -14.07
N MET A 34 -3.22 -0.63 -13.46
CA MET A 34 -2.92 -2.05 -13.39
C MET A 34 -3.40 -2.64 -12.05
N MET A 35 -4.07 -3.79 -12.10
CA MET A 35 -4.42 -4.54 -10.89
C MET A 35 -3.14 -5.16 -10.31
N VAL A 36 -2.87 -4.88 -9.04
CA VAL A 36 -1.69 -5.35 -8.31
C VAL A 36 -1.98 -6.65 -7.59
N CYS A 37 -3.06 -6.69 -6.80
CA CYS A 37 -3.47 -7.88 -6.07
C CYS A 37 -4.94 -7.85 -5.65
N ASP A 38 -5.49 -9.05 -5.44
CA ASP A 38 -6.76 -9.27 -4.73
C ASP A 38 -6.54 -9.20 -3.22
N ILE A 39 -7.42 -8.47 -2.52
CA ILE A 39 -7.50 -8.47 -1.05
C ILE A 39 -8.77 -9.23 -0.65
N ARG A 40 -8.63 -10.55 -0.53
CA ARG A 40 -9.69 -11.45 -0.03
C ARG A 40 -9.27 -12.13 1.25
N GLY A 41 -10.06 -11.94 2.30
CA GLY A 41 -9.81 -12.52 3.60
C GLY A 41 -10.46 -13.88 3.74
N TRP A 42 -9.67 -14.95 3.63
CA TRP A 42 -10.12 -16.31 3.97
C TRP A 42 -9.77 -16.63 5.44
N GLY A 43 -10.67 -17.31 6.16
CA GLY A 43 -10.45 -17.69 7.56
C GLY A 43 -11.31 -16.89 8.55
N LYS A 44 -10.76 -16.45 9.68
CA LYS A 44 -11.52 -15.87 10.82
C LYS A 44 -12.58 -14.85 10.39
N ILE A 45 -12.24 -13.97 9.46
CA ILE A 45 -13.10 -12.86 9.03
C ILE A 45 -14.42 -13.32 8.41
N GLN A 46 -14.45 -14.49 7.76
CA GLN A 46 -15.66 -15.02 7.11
C GLN A 46 -16.75 -15.40 8.12
N PHE A 47 -16.35 -15.71 9.37
CA PHE A 47 -17.27 -16.07 10.45
C PHE A 47 -17.64 -14.88 11.35
N MET A 48 -17.13 -13.69 11.04
CA MET A 48 -17.41 -12.48 11.82
C MET A 48 -18.64 -11.75 11.28
N ARG A 49 -19.37 -11.08 12.18
CA ARG A 49 -20.42 -10.14 11.77
C ARG A 49 -19.83 -9.03 10.91
N LYS A 50 -20.51 -8.69 9.80
CA LYS A 50 -20.06 -7.74 8.78
C LYS A 50 -18.73 -8.16 8.13
N SER A 51 -18.64 -9.42 7.72
CA SER A 51 -17.42 -10.01 7.15
C SER A 51 -16.94 -9.27 5.90
N GLU A 52 -17.86 -8.88 5.01
CA GLU A 52 -17.57 -8.08 3.80
C GLU A 52 -17.06 -6.69 4.16
N ASP A 53 -17.81 -5.90 4.96
CA ASP A 53 -17.36 -4.57 5.41
C ASP A 53 -15.96 -4.59 6.06
N ARG A 54 -15.64 -5.67 6.77
CA ARG A 54 -14.31 -5.84 7.41
C ARG A 54 -13.22 -6.12 6.40
N GLN A 55 -13.50 -6.88 5.33
CA GLN A 55 -12.54 -7.13 4.27
C GLN A 55 -12.24 -5.84 3.53
N ASP A 56 -13.29 -5.08 3.20
CA ASP A 56 -13.18 -3.79 2.54
C ASP A 56 -12.38 -2.81 3.41
N ALA A 57 -12.68 -2.73 4.71
CA ALA A 57 -11.92 -1.89 5.64
C ALA A 57 -10.43 -2.27 5.73
N ILE A 58 -10.07 -3.55 5.58
CA ILE A 58 -8.67 -3.98 5.52
C ILE A 58 -8.04 -3.54 4.19
N GLY A 59 -8.74 -3.70 3.07
CA GLY A 59 -8.29 -3.24 1.76
C GLY A 59 -7.98 -1.75 1.75
N ASP A 60 -8.92 -0.93 2.24
CA ASP A 60 -8.75 0.51 2.41
C ASP A 60 -7.57 0.84 3.32
N LEU A 61 -7.43 0.15 4.46
CA LEU A 61 -6.32 0.36 5.38
C LEU A 61 -4.98 0.09 4.70
N ILE A 62 -4.86 -1.01 3.95
CA ILE A 62 -3.63 -1.38 3.24
C ILE A 62 -3.28 -0.31 2.19
N ALA A 63 -4.22 0.06 1.33
CA ALA A 63 -3.98 1.09 0.31
C ALA A 63 -3.55 2.42 0.93
N ASN A 64 -4.21 2.83 2.02
CA ASN A 64 -3.86 4.05 2.76
C ASN A 64 -2.47 3.99 3.38
N LEU A 65 -2.08 2.86 3.97
CA LEU A 65 -0.75 2.67 4.56
C LEU A 65 0.35 2.69 3.50
N LEU A 66 0.14 2.04 2.35
CA LEU A 66 1.08 2.06 1.22
C LEU A 66 1.30 3.49 0.72
N ASN A 67 0.21 4.22 0.46
CA ASN A 67 0.29 5.62 0.02
C ASN A 67 0.96 6.52 1.07
N LYS A 68 0.65 6.32 2.35
CA LYS A 68 1.27 7.08 3.46
C LYS A 68 2.77 6.79 3.54
N TYR A 69 3.16 5.53 3.40
CA TYR A 69 4.57 5.13 3.42
C TYR A 69 5.35 5.80 2.29
N HIS A 70 4.81 5.77 1.06
CA HIS A 70 5.41 6.43 -0.10
C HIS A 70 5.60 7.93 0.11
N ARG A 71 4.56 8.65 0.57
CA ARG A 71 4.67 10.09 0.88
C ARG A 71 5.73 10.39 1.92
N ASN A 72 5.79 9.61 3.00
CA ASN A 72 6.79 9.82 4.07
C ASN A 72 8.22 9.57 3.58
N LYS A 73 8.42 8.63 2.65
CA LYS A 73 9.74 8.38 2.06
C LYS A 73 10.20 9.57 1.22
N ASN A 74 9.31 10.12 0.39
CA ASN A 74 9.64 11.26 -0.46
C ASN A 74 9.89 12.52 0.37
N ALA A 75 9.08 12.78 1.41
CA ALA A 75 9.30 13.91 2.32
C ALA A 75 10.68 13.89 2.98
N LYS A 76 11.18 12.70 3.38
CA LYS A 76 12.54 12.56 3.93
C LYS A 76 13.63 12.87 2.90
N ILE A 77 13.45 12.44 1.65
CA ILE A 77 14.39 12.70 0.56
C ILE A 77 14.44 14.21 0.27
N ASP A 78 13.28 14.86 0.22
CA ASP A 78 13.18 16.31 -0.01
C ASP A 78 13.89 17.11 1.09
N GLU A 79 13.70 16.73 2.36
CA GLU A 79 14.41 17.36 3.50
C GLU A 79 15.93 17.19 3.43
N GLU A 80 16.41 16.01 3.04
CA GLU A 80 17.84 15.71 2.92
C GLU A 80 18.47 16.48 1.75
N LEU A 81 17.80 16.52 0.59
CA LEU A 81 18.22 17.30 -0.57
C LEU A 81 18.28 18.80 -0.23
N PHE A 82 17.28 19.32 0.47
CA PHE A 82 17.26 20.72 0.89
C PHE A 82 18.47 21.06 1.78
N ARG A 83 18.83 20.18 2.73
CA ARG A 83 20.01 20.37 3.59
C ARG A 83 21.31 20.37 2.80
N MET A 84 21.44 19.50 1.79
CA MET A 84 22.62 19.44 0.92
C MET A 84 22.76 20.65 0.01
N LEU A 85 21.65 21.24 -0.46
CA LEU A 85 21.67 22.42 -1.32
C LEU A 85 21.81 23.74 -0.55
N ALA A 86 21.46 23.74 0.73
CA ALA A 86 21.57 24.90 1.62
C ALA A 86 22.94 25.01 2.34
N SER A 87 23.81 24.02 2.15
CA SER A 87 25.21 23.99 2.64
C SER A 87 26.20 24.35 1.55
#